data_AF-A0A6J6GWF5-F1
#
_entry.id   AF-A0A6J6GWF5-F1
#
_cell.length_a   1.000
_cell.length_b   1.000
_cell.length_c   1.000
_cell.angle_alpha   90.00
_cell.angle_beta   90.00
_cell.angle_gamma   90.00
#
_symmetry.space_group_name_H-M   'P 1'
#
loop_
_entity.id
_entity.type
_entity.pdbx_description
1 polymer ?
#
loop_
_entity_poly.entity_id
_entity_poly.type
_entity_poly.pdbx_seq_one_letter_code
_entity_poly.pdbx_strand_id
1 'polypeptide(L)'
;MPAEQILGRLVATDVLVHTWALARAVGGDETLPVDAVEGAYSGLKPMDAMIRQPGVFGPKVEPPAGADLQTEFLCFLGRQV
;
A
#
# COMPACT_ATOMS: atom_id res chain seq x y z
N MET A 1 -15.43 -14.10 0.95
CA MET A 1 -13.99 -14.38 1.11
C MET A 1 -13.78 -14.97 2.49
N PRO A 2 -12.95 -16.01 2.67
CA PRO A 2 -12.54 -16.51 3.98
C PRO A 2 -11.93 -15.39 4.85
N ALA A 3 -12.13 -15.46 6.17
CA ALA A 3 -11.66 -14.42 7.11
C ALA A 3 -10.15 -14.16 7.01
N GLU A 4 -9.36 -15.23 6.86
CA GLU A 4 -7.91 -15.15 6.67
C GLU A 4 -7.51 -14.30 5.46
N GLN A 5 -8.24 -14.40 4.35
CA GLN A 5 -7.96 -13.58 3.15
C GLN A 5 -8.30 -12.11 3.36
N ILE A 6 -9.34 -11.80 4.15
CA ILE A 6 -9.69 -10.42 4.52
C ILE A 6 -8.61 -9.84 5.42
N LEU A 7 -8.19 -10.59 6.44
CA LEU A 7 -7.15 -10.19 7.38
C LEU A 7 -5.83 -9.92 6.66
N GLY A 8 -5.40 -10.84 5.80
CA GLY A 8 -4.15 -10.70 5.06
C GLY A 8 -4.17 -9.57 4.03
N ARG A 9 -5.24 -9.40 3.25
CA ARG A 9 -5.26 -8.43 2.15
C ARG A 9 -5.62 -7.02 2.56
N LEU A 10 -6.55 -6.85 3.50
CA LEU A 10 -7.06 -5.54 3.89
C LEU A 10 -6.43 -5.08 5.19
N VAL A 11 -6.53 -5.88 6.25
CA VAL A 11 -6.10 -5.45 7.60
C VAL A 11 -4.58 -5.33 7.68
N ALA A 12 -3.84 -6.34 7.22
CA ALA A 12 -2.38 -6.28 7.25
C ALA A 12 -1.83 -5.17 6.36
N THR A 13 -2.41 -4.98 5.17
CA THR A 13 -2.02 -3.88 4.27
C THR A 13 -2.28 -2.51 4.89
N ASP A 14 -3.42 -2.32 5.55
CA ASP A 14 -3.76 -1.08 6.25
C ASP A 14 -2.74 -0.75 7.35
N VAL A 15 -2.43 -1.74 8.20
CA VAL A 15 -1.41 -1.61 9.25
C VAL A 15 -0.04 -1.29 8.67
N LEU A 16 0.37 -1.96 7.58
CA LEU A 16 1.65 -1.75 6.93
C LEU A 16 1.80 -0.30 6.43
N VAL A 17 0.78 0.21 5.74
CA VAL A 17 0.78 1.57 5.18
C VAL A 17 0.73 2.62 6.28
N HIS A 18 -0.02 2.37 7.35
CA HIS A 18 -0.07 3.28 8.49
C HIS A 18 1.21 3.26 9.33
N THR A 19 1.94 2.15 9.35
CA THR A 19 3.29 2.08 9.95
C THR A 19 4.25 3.01 9.21
N TRP A 20 4.27 2.95 7.87
CA TRP A 20 5.04 3.88 7.03
C TRP A 20 4.62 5.35 7.24
N ALA A 21 3.32 5.62 7.30
CA ALA A 21 2.81 6.98 7.49
C ALA A 21 3.24 7.55 8.85
N LEU A 22 3.19 6.73 9.91
CA LEU A 22 3.64 7.12 11.24
C LEU A 22 5.14 7.37 11.26
N ALA A 23 5.94 6.49 10.66
CA ALA A 23 7.38 6.67 10.54
C ALA A 23 7.73 8.01 9.89
N ARG A 24 7.10 8.34 8.75
CA ARG A 24 7.27 9.65 8.10
C ARG A 24 6.88 10.82 9.00
N ALA A 25 5.74 10.72 9.67
CA ALA A 25 5.22 11.79 10.52
C ALA A 25 6.16 12.12 11.70
N VAL A 26 6.91 11.15 12.19
CA VAL A 26 7.86 11.31 13.31
C VAL A 26 9.32 11.44 12.85
N GLY A 27 9.60 11.41 11.55
CA GLY A 27 10.96 11.43 10.99
C GLY A 27 11.77 10.16 11.31
N GLY A 28 11.09 9.02 11.46
CA GLY A 28 11.69 7.70 11.71
C GLY A 28 12.12 6.96 10.44
N ASP A 29 12.47 5.68 10.60
CA ASP A 29 12.80 4.81 9.47
C ASP A 29 11.53 4.39 8.70
N GLU A 30 11.46 4.80 7.44
CA GLU A 30 10.33 4.52 6.55
C GLU A 30 10.48 3.18 5.81
N THR A 31 11.56 2.43 6.03
CA THR A 31 11.83 1.18 5.32
C THR A 31 10.83 0.11 5.76
N LEU A 32 10.07 -0.42 4.81
CA LEU A 32 9.16 -1.54 5.04
C LEU A 32 9.81 -2.87 4.65
N PRO A 33 9.45 -3.98 5.31
CA PRO A 33 9.86 -5.31 4.89
C PRO A 33 9.39 -5.62 3.46
N VAL A 34 10.31 -6.04 2.60
CA VAL A 34 10.07 -6.23 1.15
C VAL A 34 8.99 -7.29 0.86
N ASP A 35 8.95 -8.35 1.65
CA ASP A 35 7.98 -9.45 1.56
C ASP A 35 6.56 -8.98 1.93
N ALA A 36 6.44 -8.12 2.95
CA ALA A 36 5.19 -7.51 3.33
C ALA A 36 4.66 -6.56 2.24
N VAL A 37 5.55 -5.76 1.64
CA VAL A 37 5.21 -4.88 0.50
C VAL A 37 4.75 -5.70 -0.70
N GLU A 38 5.49 -6.75 -1.07
CA GLU A 38 5.15 -7.62 -2.20
C GLU A 38 3.79 -8.30 -1.99
N GLY A 39 3.55 -8.85 -0.80
CA GLY A 39 2.28 -9.49 -0.44
C GLY A 39 1.10 -8.51 -0.49
N ALA A 40 1.26 -7.33 0.11
CA ALA A 40 0.23 -6.29 0.10
C ALA A 40 -0.06 -5.80 -1.33
N TYR A 41 0.99 -5.51 -2.11
CA TYR A 41 0.83 -4.96 -3.45
C TYR A 41 0.20 -5.97 -4.40
N SER A 42 0.68 -7.21 -4.41
CA SER A 42 0.09 -8.28 -5.23
C SER A 42 -1.34 -8.62 -4.80
N GLY A 43 -1.66 -8.53 -3.52
CA GLY A 43 -3.01 -8.72 -2.98
C GLY A 43 -4.00 -7.64 -3.43
N LEU A 44 -3.56 -6.38 -3.54
CA LEU A 44 -4.41 -5.25 -3.91
C LEU A 44 -4.50 -4.99 -5.43
N LYS A 45 -3.47 -5.32 -6.22
CA LYS A 45 -3.47 -5.10 -7.69
C LYS A 45 -4.74 -5.63 -8.38
N PRO A 46 -5.23 -6.86 -8.12
CA PRO A 46 -6.45 -7.38 -8.74
C PRO A 46 -7.72 -6.61 -8.34
N MET A 47 -7.67 -5.88 -7.24
CA MET A 47 -8.79 -5.13 -6.68
C MET A 47 -8.77 -3.66 -7.12
N ASP A 48 -7.82 -3.22 -7.96
CA ASP A 48 -7.61 -1.82 -8.31
C ASP A 48 -8.90 -1.11 -8.76
N ALA A 49 -9.61 -1.65 -9.75
CA ALA A 49 -10.86 -1.05 -10.23
C ALA A 49 -11.95 -0.95 -9.14
N MET A 50 -11.96 -1.90 -8.19
CA MET A 50 -12.90 -1.91 -7.07
C MET A 50 -12.52 -0.86 -6.02
N ILE A 51 -11.24 -0.77 -5.64
CA ILE A 51 -10.77 0.19 -4.65
C ILE A 51 -10.76 1.63 -5.18
N ARG A 52 -10.83 1.85 -6.51
CA ARG A 52 -11.06 3.18 -7.10
C ARG A 52 -12.52 3.61 -7.18
N GLN A 53 -13.46 2.81 -6.67
CA GLN A 53 -14.84 3.28 -6.56
C GLN A 53 -14.92 4.47 -5.59
N PRO A 54 -15.86 5.41 -5.82
CA PRO A 54 -16.01 6.58 -4.95
C PRO A 54 -16.15 6.21 -3.47
N GLY A 55 -15.41 6.89 -2.61
CA GLY A 55 -15.44 6.68 -1.16
C GLY A 55 -14.53 5.55 -0.63
N VAL A 56 -13.74 4.90 -1.48
CA VAL A 56 -12.77 3.88 -1.07
C VAL A 56 -11.35 4.46 -1.08
N PHE A 57 -10.57 4.34 -2.16
CA PHE A 57 -9.22 4.89 -2.27
C PHE A 57 -9.19 6.05 -3.26
N GLY A 58 -8.32 7.02 -3.01
CA GLY A 58 -8.02 8.11 -3.95
C GLY A 58 -7.35 7.62 -5.23
N PRO A 59 -7.09 8.54 -6.19
CA PRO A 59 -6.35 8.21 -7.40
C PRO A 59 -4.92 7.74 -7.07
N LYS A 60 -4.33 6.95 -7.97
CA LYS A 60 -2.90 6.62 -7.92
C LYS A 60 -2.06 7.87 -8.17
N VAL A 61 -0.85 7.87 -7.63
CA VAL A 61 0.23 8.77 -8.02
C VAL A 61 1.13 8.02 -9.01
N GLU A 62 1.67 8.72 -10.01
CA GLU A 62 2.64 8.13 -10.93
C GLU A 62 4.00 8.02 -10.22
N PRO A 63 4.59 6.81 -10.11
CA PRO A 63 5.90 6.65 -9.49
C PRO A 63 7.02 7.24 -10.38
N PRO A 64 8.14 7.71 -9.79
CA PRO A 64 9.33 8.06 -10.56
C PRO A 64 9.85 6.89 -11.40
N ALA A 65 10.49 7.20 -12.53
CA ALA A 65 11.10 6.17 -13.36
C ALA A 65 12.18 5.39 -12.58
N GLY A 66 12.06 4.07 -12.54
CA GLY A 66 12.98 3.20 -11.78
C GLY A 66 12.74 3.18 -10.27
N ALA A 67 11.56 3.62 -9.81
CA ALA A 67 11.13 3.50 -8.42
C ALA A 67 11.25 2.06 -7.89
N ASP A 68 11.60 1.94 -6.61
CA ASP A 68 11.60 0.64 -5.94
C ASP A 68 10.17 0.14 -5.65
N LEU A 69 10.07 -1.12 -5.26
CA LEU A 69 8.78 -1.79 -5.03
C LEU A 69 7.93 -1.08 -3.96
N GLN A 70 8.56 -0.56 -2.90
CA GLN A 70 7.88 0.19 -1.85
C GLN A 70 7.30 1.48 -2.40
N THR A 71 8.08 2.23 -3.18
CA THR A 71 7.65 3.50 -3.79
C THR A 71 6.50 3.25 -4.78
N GLU A 72 6.61 2.24 -5.65
CA GLU A 72 5.52 1.86 -6.55
C GLU A 72 4.24 1.51 -5.80
N PHE A 73 4.36 0.73 -4.72
CA PHE A 73 3.23 0.35 -3.88
C PHE A 73 2.57 1.58 -3.21
N LEU A 74 3.35 2.48 -2.63
CA LEU A 74 2.87 3.70 -2.00
C LEU A 74 2.19 4.63 -3.01
N CYS A 75 2.79 4.82 -4.18
CA CYS A 75 2.20 5.57 -5.30
C CYS A 75 0.90 4.93 -5.79
N PHE A 76 0.83 3.59 -5.87
CA PHE A 76 -0.41 2.86 -6.16
C PHE A 76 -1.51 3.16 -5.11
N LEU A 77 -1.16 3.37 -3.85
CA LEU A 77 -2.10 3.77 -2.80
C LEU A 77 -2.43 5.27 -2.79
N GLY A 78 -1.88 6.04 -3.72
CA GLY A 78 -2.08 7.48 -3.82
C GLY A 78 -1.24 8.28 -2.83
N ARG A 79 -0.15 7.71 -2.31
CA ARG A 79 0.80 8.41 -1.44
C ARG A 79 1.85 9.13 -2.28
N GLN A 80 2.21 10.32 -1.82
CA GLN A 80 3.35 11.06 -2.34
C GLN A 80 4.57 10.67 -1.51
N VAL A 81 5.62 10.21 -2.20
CA VAL A 81 6.83 9.63 -1.62
C VAL A 81 8.00 10.53 -1.95
#